data_AF-A0A8H7IPB2-F1
#
_entry.id   AF-A0A8H7IPB2-F1
#
_cell.length_a   1.000
_cell.length_b   1.000
_cell.length_c   1.000
_cell.angle_alpha   90.00
_cell.angle_beta   90.00
_cell.angle_gamma   90.00
#
_symmetry.space_group_name_H-M   'P 1'
#
loop_
_entity.id
_entity.type
_entity.pdbx_description
1 polymer ?
#
loop_
_entity_poly.entity_id
_entity_poly.type
_entity_poly.pdbx_seq_one_letter_code
_entity_poly.pdbx_strand_id
1 'polypeptide(L)'
;MYVTKLKDGVSKDSHIAKLLSSTSDSKIEYKYEQVFHGYAAELKGKDLDYVRQSSDVEYILEDGIFTIQYETAVEPVGQLSKRANGSGVDVYGVDTGIYTAHSSFGGRARWGATYGGVSWGTIARVLTSDTAATAVGNTYGVATSANVIAVKANSALDSAITTAIGKGIHFTVAAGNSNVDAANTSPARVAAANTIGAVDSSNRKASFSNYGRVLDAWALGVNVLSAWIGSTTATNTISGTSMATPFVAGVLAVAIGDYGNKSPAELSADLKSHARAVVTGAPSGTTNLLATKW
;
A
#
# COMPACT_ATOMS: atom_id res chain seq x y z
N MET A 1 11.75 4.99 17.61
CA MET A 1 12.34 5.29 16.29
C MET A 1 11.64 6.51 15.75
N TYR A 2 12.34 7.41 15.06
CA TYR A 2 11.76 8.64 14.52
C TYR A 2 12.17 8.82 13.06
N VAL A 3 11.28 9.36 12.25
CA VAL A 3 11.58 9.81 10.90
C VAL A 3 11.50 11.32 10.84
N THR A 4 12.62 11.94 10.43
CA THR A 4 12.80 13.39 10.39
C THR A 4 12.96 13.84 8.94
N LYS A 5 12.08 14.75 8.50
CA LYS A 5 12.26 15.50 7.26
C LYS A 5 12.91 16.84 7.57
N LEU A 6 13.96 17.17 6.84
CA LEU A 6 14.66 18.44 6.90
C LEU A 6 14.12 19.38 5.81
N LYS A 7 14.18 20.68 6.07
CA LYS A 7 13.78 21.70 5.09
C LYS A 7 14.73 21.71 3.89
N ASP A 8 14.22 22.14 2.75
CA ASP A 8 15.03 22.30 1.55
C ASP A 8 16.20 23.28 1.77
N GLY A 9 17.36 22.95 1.21
CA GLY A 9 18.59 23.76 1.35
C GLY A 9 19.38 23.52 2.64
N VAL A 10 18.84 22.77 3.60
CA VAL A 10 19.59 22.34 4.79
C VAL A 10 20.61 21.27 4.41
N SER A 11 21.81 21.32 4.98
CA SER A 11 22.78 20.23 4.85
C SER A 11 22.42 19.11 5.84
N LYS A 12 21.88 18.00 5.32
CA LYS A 12 21.58 16.79 6.09
C LYS A 12 22.79 16.26 6.87
N ASP A 13 23.97 16.22 6.25
CA ASP A 13 25.17 15.75 6.93
C ASP A 13 25.62 16.70 8.04
N SER A 14 25.52 18.01 7.83
CA SER A 14 25.84 18.99 8.88
C SER A 14 24.83 18.94 10.03
N HIS A 15 23.55 18.75 9.75
CA HIS A 15 22.52 18.59 10.77
C HIS A 15 22.75 17.31 11.60
N ILE A 16 23.00 16.18 10.94
CA ILE A 16 23.29 14.91 11.61
C ILE A 16 24.61 14.99 12.40
N ALA A 17 25.64 15.67 11.89
CA ALA A 17 26.89 15.85 12.63
C ALA A 17 26.68 16.62 13.94
N LYS A 18 25.83 17.65 13.94
CA LYS A 18 25.43 18.37 15.17
C LYS A 18 24.66 17.46 16.13
N LEU A 19 23.71 16.69 15.61
CA LEU A 19 22.95 15.71 16.39
C LEU A 19 23.85 14.66 17.04
N LEU A 20 24.85 14.13 16.33
CA LEU A 20 25.77 13.10 16.85
C LEU A 20 26.94 13.66 17.66
N SER A 21 27.11 14.99 17.71
CA SER A 21 28.12 15.64 18.55
C SER A 21 27.73 15.62 20.04
N SER A 22 26.45 15.40 20.35
CA SER A 22 25.98 15.11 21.69
C SER A 22 26.13 13.61 21.98
N THR A 23 26.79 13.29 23.09
CA THR A 23 27.15 11.94 23.59
C THR A 23 25.97 11.02 23.93
N SER A 24 25.00 10.82 23.04
CA SER A 24 23.78 10.06 23.33
C SER A 24 23.76 8.67 22.68
N ASP A 25 22.96 7.77 23.25
CA ASP A 25 22.63 6.43 22.71
C ASP A 25 21.75 6.47 21.45
N SER A 26 21.63 7.63 20.79
CA SER A 26 20.84 7.78 19.58
C SER A 26 21.60 7.23 18.37
N LYS A 27 20.89 6.56 17.46
CA LYS A 27 21.48 5.88 16.30
C LYS A 27 20.78 6.31 15.03
N ILE A 28 21.55 6.77 14.03
CA ILE A 28 21.04 6.95 12.68
C ILE A 28 20.88 5.58 12.03
N GLU A 29 19.66 5.22 11.66
CA GLU A 29 19.36 3.95 11.00
C GLU A 29 19.38 4.09 9.48
N TYR A 30 18.91 5.23 8.95
CA TYR A 30 18.83 5.42 7.51
C TYR A 30 18.89 6.89 7.13
N LYS A 31 19.54 7.22 6.01
CA LYS A 31 19.52 8.55 5.39
C LYS A 31 18.74 8.46 4.09
N TYR A 32 17.66 9.23 3.97
CA TYR A 32 16.84 9.25 2.76
C TYR A 32 17.50 10.16 1.72
N GLU A 33 17.96 9.57 0.61
CA GLU A 33 18.61 10.32 -0.49
C GLU A 33 17.66 10.67 -1.63
N GLN A 34 16.66 9.83 -1.88
CA GLN A 34 15.84 9.92 -3.10
C GLN A 34 14.36 10.24 -2.84
N VAL A 35 13.81 9.84 -1.69
CA VAL A 35 12.35 9.88 -1.44
C VAL A 35 11.92 11.17 -0.76
N PHE A 36 12.74 11.70 0.15
CA PHE A 36 12.66 13.06 0.67
C PHE A 36 13.97 13.41 1.37
N HIS A 37 14.20 14.69 1.59
CA HIS A 37 15.40 15.17 2.30
C HIS A 37 15.26 14.91 3.81
N GLY A 38 15.88 13.84 4.33
CA GLY A 38 15.73 13.49 5.75
C GLY A 38 16.45 12.21 6.18
N TYR A 39 16.15 11.75 7.39
CA TYR A 39 16.73 10.52 7.97
C TYR A 39 15.77 9.83 8.94
N ALA A 40 16.03 8.54 9.21
CA ALA A 40 15.41 7.77 10.28
C ALA A 40 16.45 7.50 11.37
N ALA A 41 16.08 7.69 12.63
CA ALA A 41 16.96 7.51 13.76
C ALA A 41 16.23 7.04 15.01
N GLU A 42 16.88 6.21 15.81
CA GLU A 42 16.50 6.01 17.21
C GLU A 42 16.98 7.24 17.97
N LEU A 43 16.08 8.14 18.36
CA LEU A 43 16.40 9.38 19.08
C LEU A 43 15.98 9.26 20.54
N LYS A 44 16.84 9.69 21.46
CA LYS A 44 16.62 9.60 22.91
C LYS A 44 17.02 10.91 23.61
N GLY A 45 16.29 11.25 24.67
CA GLY A 45 16.62 12.38 25.55
C GLY A 45 16.89 13.68 24.79
N LYS A 46 18.00 14.34 25.11
CA LYS A 46 18.42 15.64 24.55
C LYS A 46 18.51 15.67 23.01
N ASP A 47 18.75 14.53 22.37
CA ASP A 47 18.85 14.44 20.91
C ASP A 47 17.47 14.51 20.26
N LEU A 48 16.46 13.88 20.87
CA LEU A 48 15.07 14.03 20.43
C LEU A 48 14.59 15.48 20.61
N ASP A 49 14.97 16.13 21.72
CA ASP A 49 14.63 17.52 21.98
C ASP A 49 15.31 18.46 20.98
N TYR A 50 16.59 18.23 20.67
CA TYR A 50 17.32 18.97 19.64
C TYR A 50 16.58 18.88 18.29
N VAL A 51 16.19 17.68 17.85
CA VAL A 51 15.52 17.51 16.56
C VAL A 51 14.13 18.17 16.58
N ARG A 52 13.37 18.07 17.67
CA ARG A 52 12.05 18.72 17.81
C ARG A 52 12.12 20.25 17.79
N GLN A 53 13.22 20.82 18.27
CA GLN A 53 13.39 22.28 18.39
C GLN A 53 14.20 22.88 17.23
N SER A 54 14.80 22.04 16.37
CA SER A 54 15.70 22.51 15.32
C SER A 54 14.94 23.26 14.22
N SER A 55 15.43 24.44 13.88
CA SER A 55 14.92 25.22 12.74
C SER A 55 15.15 24.55 11.38
N ASP A 56 16.07 23.57 11.34
CA ASP A 56 16.41 22.79 10.14
C ASP A 56 15.33 21.76 9.80
N VAL A 57 14.50 21.38 10.79
CA VAL A 57 13.53 20.30 10.68
C VAL A 57 12.19 20.84 10.16
N GLU A 58 11.66 20.21 9.13
CA GLU A 58 10.31 20.48 8.61
C GLU A 58 9.27 19.73 9.45
N TYR A 59 9.50 18.44 9.70
CA TYR A 59 8.74 17.65 10.66
C TYR A 59 9.55 16.49 11.21
N ILE A 60 9.16 16.03 12.40
CA ILE A 60 9.61 14.77 13.00
C ILE A 60 8.37 13.96 13.37
N LEU A 61 8.36 12.69 12.97
CA LEU A 61 7.29 11.73 13.27
C LEU A 61 7.88 10.56 14.05
N GLU A 62 7.19 10.16 15.12
CA GLU A 62 7.50 8.91 15.80
C GLU A 62 7.08 7.73 14.92
N ASP A 63 7.96 6.74 14.82
CA ASP A 63 7.69 5.56 14.01
C ASP A 63 6.56 4.74 14.62
N GLY A 64 5.49 4.54 13.87
CA GLY A 64 4.32 3.78 14.28
C GLY A 64 4.23 2.42 13.58
N ILE A 65 3.82 1.39 14.32
CA ILE A 65 3.41 0.11 13.73
C ILE A 65 2.00 0.27 13.18
N PHE A 66 1.84 0.09 11.86
CA PHE A 66 0.52 -0.03 11.25
C PHE A 66 0.01 -1.46 11.44
N THR A 67 -1.12 -1.59 12.12
CA THR A 67 -1.76 -2.89 12.38
C THR A 67 -2.74 -3.23 11.26
N ILE A 68 -2.60 -4.42 10.69
CA ILE A 68 -3.57 -4.96 9.73
C ILE A 68 -4.76 -5.54 10.51
N GLN A 69 -5.96 -5.07 10.24
CA GLN A 69 -7.22 -5.61 10.79
C GLN A 69 -7.94 -6.40 9.70
N TYR A 70 -8.34 -7.65 9.96
CA TYR A 70 -9.11 -8.49 9.03
C TYR A 70 -10.31 -9.14 9.75
N GLU A 71 -11.36 -9.43 8.99
CA GLU A 71 -12.51 -10.21 9.44
C GLU A 71 -12.58 -11.54 8.67
N THR A 72 -13.06 -12.60 9.33
CA THR A 72 -13.25 -13.92 8.71
C THR A 72 -14.74 -14.17 8.50
N ALA A 73 -15.16 -14.31 7.25
CA ALA A 73 -16.50 -14.76 6.85
C ALA A 73 -16.39 -15.45 5.47
N VAL A 74 -17.36 -16.31 5.12
CA VAL A 74 -17.24 -17.27 4.01
C VAL A 74 -18.45 -17.18 3.08
N GLU A 75 -18.24 -16.81 1.81
CA GLU A 75 -19.14 -17.02 0.66
C GLU A 75 -18.27 -17.07 -0.63
N PRO A 76 -18.59 -17.85 -1.67
CA PRO A 76 -17.67 -18.13 -2.79
C PRO A 76 -17.65 -17.06 -3.91
N VAL A 77 -16.49 -16.85 -4.55
CA VAL A 77 -16.27 -15.87 -5.65
C VAL A 77 -15.64 -16.55 -6.88
N GLY A 78 -16.13 -16.21 -8.08
CA GLY A 78 -15.82 -16.87 -9.36
C GLY A 78 -14.47 -16.54 -10.02
N GLN A 79 -13.99 -17.46 -10.87
CA GLN A 79 -12.68 -17.45 -11.55
C GLN A 79 -12.56 -16.42 -12.70
N LEU A 80 -11.35 -15.90 -12.94
CA LEU A 80 -11.02 -14.93 -14.00
C LEU A 80 -10.10 -15.56 -15.07
N SER A 81 -10.37 -15.32 -16.36
CA SER A 81 -9.66 -15.95 -17.50
C SER A 81 -8.32 -15.28 -17.90
N LYS A 82 -7.38 -16.11 -18.39
CA LYS A 82 -5.98 -15.83 -18.76
C LYS A 82 -5.82 -15.35 -20.21
N ARG A 83 -5.20 -14.18 -20.46
CA ARG A 83 -4.24 -13.88 -21.57
C ARG A 83 -3.80 -12.40 -21.53
N ALA A 84 -2.50 -12.13 -21.74
CA ALA A 84 -1.85 -10.80 -21.91
C ALA A 84 -1.99 -9.72 -20.81
N ASN A 85 -2.83 -9.91 -19.79
CA ASN A 85 -3.10 -9.00 -18.67
C ASN A 85 -1.85 -8.47 -17.90
N GLY A 86 -1.26 -7.36 -18.33
CA GLY A 86 -0.23 -6.61 -17.58
C GLY A 86 1.21 -7.09 -17.74
N SER A 87 1.56 -7.73 -18.87
CA SER A 87 2.94 -8.15 -19.14
C SER A 87 3.91 -6.95 -19.16
N GLY A 88 5.11 -7.12 -18.61
CA GLY A 88 6.12 -6.06 -18.52
C GLY A 88 5.91 -5.05 -17.39
N VAL A 89 4.86 -5.21 -16.59
CA VAL A 89 4.57 -4.36 -15.43
C VAL A 89 5.01 -5.04 -14.13
N ASP A 90 5.68 -4.27 -13.27
CA ASP A 90 6.05 -4.69 -11.92
C ASP A 90 5.05 -4.13 -10.91
N VAL A 91 4.37 -5.00 -10.16
CA VAL A 91 3.48 -4.63 -9.05
C VAL A 91 4.22 -4.78 -7.73
N TYR A 92 4.29 -3.73 -6.92
CA TYR A 92 4.98 -3.75 -5.63
C TYR A 92 3.97 -3.96 -4.50
N GLY A 93 4.09 -5.07 -3.76
CA GLY A 93 3.29 -5.34 -2.56
C GLY A 93 3.99 -4.80 -1.33
N VAL A 94 3.57 -3.63 -0.83
CA VAL A 94 4.16 -2.94 0.33
C VAL A 94 3.39 -3.30 1.62
N ASP A 95 3.81 -4.36 2.33
CA ASP A 95 3.08 -4.96 3.48
C ASP A 95 4.05 -5.84 4.32
N THR A 96 3.64 -6.96 4.91
CA THR A 96 4.48 -7.83 5.75
C THR A 96 5.44 -8.74 4.98
N GLY A 97 5.28 -8.84 3.65
CA GLY A 97 6.10 -9.63 2.72
C GLY A 97 5.36 -10.82 2.08
N ILE A 98 5.81 -11.27 0.90
CA ILE A 98 5.14 -12.30 0.07
C ILE A 98 5.80 -13.67 0.25
N TYR A 99 5.01 -14.75 0.29
CA TYR A 99 5.49 -16.12 0.10
C TYR A 99 5.78 -16.38 -1.37
N THR A 100 6.94 -15.90 -1.83
CA THR A 100 7.32 -15.90 -3.25
C THR A 100 7.35 -17.29 -3.90
N ALA A 101 7.48 -18.36 -3.12
CA ALA A 101 7.46 -19.74 -3.59
C ALA A 101 6.05 -20.31 -3.84
N HIS A 102 4.98 -19.55 -3.57
CA HIS A 102 3.62 -20.02 -3.81
C HIS A 102 3.36 -20.24 -5.31
N SER A 103 2.75 -21.37 -5.66
CA SER A 103 2.52 -21.79 -7.05
C SER A 103 1.65 -20.82 -7.85
N SER A 104 0.78 -20.06 -7.17
CA SER A 104 -0.04 -19.01 -7.79
C SER A 104 0.78 -17.96 -8.53
N PHE A 105 2.04 -17.73 -8.16
CA PHE A 105 2.89 -16.74 -8.84
C PHE A 105 3.62 -17.31 -10.06
N GLY A 106 3.76 -18.63 -10.17
CA GLY A 106 4.43 -19.27 -11.31
C GLY A 106 5.85 -18.74 -11.58
N GLY A 107 6.59 -18.36 -10.53
CA GLY A 107 7.94 -17.79 -10.64
C GLY A 107 8.02 -16.27 -10.82
N ARG A 108 6.89 -15.56 -10.93
CA ARG A 108 6.85 -14.09 -11.14
C ARG A 108 7.01 -13.27 -9.86
N ALA A 109 6.99 -13.91 -8.69
CA ALA A 109 7.16 -13.23 -7.41
C ALA A 109 8.63 -13.25 -6.97
N ARG A 110 9.17 -12.08 -6.64
CA ARG A 110 10.53 -11.93 -6.09
C ARG A 110 10.55 -11.01 -4.88
N TRP A 111 11.55 -11.20 -4.02
CA TRP A 111 11.81 -10.25 -2.94
C TRP A 111 12.38 -8.95 -3.49
N GLY A 112 11.82 -7.83 -3.01
CA GLY A 112 12.39 -6.51 -3.16
C GLY A 112 13.17 -6.12 -1.91
N ALA A 113 12.99 -4.87 -1.47
CA ALA A 113 13.67 -4.33 -0.30
C ALA A 113 12.85 -4.51 1.00
N THR A 114 13.56 -4.73 2.10
CA THR A 114 12.99 -4.81 3.46
C THR A 114 13.42 -3.59 4.26
N TYR A 115 12.46 -2.80 4.76
CA TYR A 115 12.71 -1.63 5.61
C TYR A 115 12.15 -1.85 7.03
N GLY A 116 12.64 -1.07 8.01
CA GLY A 116 12.10 -1.05 9.38
C GLY A 116 12.72 -2.01 10.40
N GLY A 117 13.87 -2.65 10.13
CA GLY A 117 14.67 -3.37 11.14
C GLY A 117 14.06 -4.65 11.74
N VAL A 118 12.85 -5.04 11.33
CA VAL A 118 12.16 -6.24 11.86
C VAL A 118 12.64 -7.50 11.14
N SER A 119 13.18 -8.45 11.93
CA SER A 119 13.85 -9.66 11.44
C SER A 119 12.96 -10.54 10.56
N TRP A 120 13.60 -11.28 9.63
CA TRP A 120 12.98 -12.21 8.68
C TRP A 120 12.05 -13.26 9.33
N GLY A 121 12.20 -13.56 10.62
CA GLY A 121 11.43 -14.58 11.32
C GLY A 121 10.23 -14.09 12.13
N THR A 122 10.07 -12.77 12.34
CA THR A 122 9.16 -12.26 13.38
C THR A 122 7.82 -11.72 12.84
N ILE A 123 7.61 -11.63 11.52
CA ILE A 123 6.35 -11.08 10.98
C ILE A 123 5.69 -12.02 9.96
N ALA A 124 4.40 -12.26 10.20
CA ALA A 124 3.47 -13.01 9.39
C ALA A 124 3.54 -12.67 7.88
N ARG A 125 4.25 -13.50 7.10
CA ARG A 125 4.29 -13.53 5.61
C ARG A 125 2.93 -13.85 4.93
N VAL A 126 1.85 -13.73 5.71
CA VAL A 126 0.54 -14.34 5.47
C VAL A 126 -0.32 -13.46 4.56
N LEU A 127 -0.34 -12.15 4.82
CA LEU A 127 -1.34 -11.23 4.26
C LEU A 127 -0.91 -10.64 2.91
N THR A 128 0.37 -10.30 2.71
CA THR A 128 0.83 -9.84 1.39
C THR A 128 0.79 -10.93 0.33
N SER A 129 0.91 -12.20 0.70
CA SER A 129 0.78 -13.32 -0.24
C SER A 129 -0.63 -13.36 -0.86
N ASP A 130 -1.64 -13.11 -0.04
CA ASP A 130 -3.05 -13.07 -0.42
C ASP A 130 -3.36 -11.84 -1.28
N THR A 131 -2.94 -10.66 -0.80
CA THR A 131 -3.02 -9.39 -1.52
C THR A 131 -2.31 -9.45 -2.87
N ALA A 132 -1.08 -9.96 -2.91
CA ALA A 132 -0.31 -10.13 -4.14
C ALA A 132 -0.97 -11.14 -5.10
N ALA A 133 -1.56 -12.22 -4.58
CA ALA A 133 -2.24 -13.21 -5.42
C ALA A 133 -3.55 -12.68 -6.03
N THR A 134 -4.26 -11.76 -5.36
CA THR A 134 -5.41 -11.03 -5.93
C THR A 134 -4.97 -10.05 -7.02
N ALA A 135 -3.79 -9.43 -6.89
CA ALA A 135 -3.25 -8.55 -7.92
C ALA A 135 -2.75 -9.33 -9.14
N VAL A 136 -1.89 -10.33 -8.93
CA VAL A 136 -1.10 -10.95 -10.01
C VAL A 136 -1.21 -12.46 -10.14
N GLY A 137 -1.85 -13.16 -9.20
CA GLY A 137 -1.87 -14.62 -9.15
C GLY A 137 -2.48 -15.28 -10.40
N ASN A 138 -1.96 -16.44 -10.79
CA ASN A 138 -2.37 -17.19 -11.98
C ASN A 138 -3.82 -17.70 -11.94
N THR A 139 -4.40 -17.84 -10.75
CA THR A 139 -5.73 -18.45 -10.52
C THR A 139 -6.78 -17.40 -10.15
N TYR A 140 -6.43 -16.48 -9.26
CA TYR A 140 -7.36 -15.49 -8.69
C TYR A 140 -6.94 -14.03 -8.98
N GLY A 141 -5.82 -13.83 -9.68
CA GLY A 141 -5.25 -12.51 -9.93
C GLY A 141 -5.86 -11.81 -11.12
N VAL A 142 -5.92 -10.48 -11.06
CA VAL A 142 -6.39 -9.63 -12.18
C VAL A 142 -5.31 -9.53 -13.27
N ALA A 143 -4.08 -9.15 -12.90
CA ALA A 143 -2.93 -8.99 -13.79
C ALA A 143 -2.09 -10.27 -13.84
N THR A 144 -2.63 -11.32 -14.45
CA THR A 144 -2.02 -12.66 -14.50
C THR A 144 -0.66 -12.74 -15.19
N SER A 145 -0.20 -11.67 -15.85
CA SER A 145 1.11 -11.59 -16.53
C SER A 145 2.08 -10.58 -15.92
N ALA A 146 1.69 -9.84 -14.89
CA ALA A 146 2.57 -8.88 -14.19
C ALA A 146 3.54 -9.59 -13.23
N ASN A 147 4.67 -8.96 -12.93
CA ASN A 147 5.56 -9.41 -11.85
C ASN A 147 5.09 -8.87 -10.51
N VAL A 148 5.46 -9.51 -9.40
CA VAL A 148 5.21 -8.97 -8.06
C VAL A 148 6.45 -8.91 -7.19
N ILE A 149 6.65 -7.76 -6.53
CA ILE A 149 7.82 -7.46 -5.72
C ILE A 149 7.39 -7.16 -4.29
N ALA A 150 7.85 -7.97 -3.34
CA ALA A 150 7.56 -7.76 -1.92
C ALA A 150 8.40 -6.62 -1.34
N VAL A 151 7.77 -5.65 -0.68
CA VAL A 151 8.40 -4.54 0.03
C VAL A 151 7.81 -4.43 1.43
N LYS A 152 8.63 -4.10 2.43
CA LYS A 152 8.18 -3.89 3.82
C LYS A 152 8.34 -2.43 4.22
N ALA A 153 7.30 -1.77 4.74
CA ALA A 153 7.32 -0.32 5.00
C ALA A 153 7.36 0.09 6.49
N ASN A 154 7.76 1.34 6.70
CA ASN A 154 7.75 2.09 7.97
C ASN A 154 6.90 3.37 7.82
N SER A 155 6.69 4.11 8.91
CA SER A 155 5.92 5.36 8.88
C SER A 155 6.79 6.58 8.47
N ALA A 156 6.15 7.61 7.90
CA ALA A 156 6.61 8.49 6.78
C ALA A 156 6.03 8.10 5.40
N LEU A 157 5.09 7.16 5.41
CA LEU A 157 4.46 6.56 4.24
C LEU A 157 3.74 7.57 3.34
N ASP A 158 3.00 8.54 3.88
CA ASP A 158 2.25 9.52 3.07
C ASP A 158 3.14 10.37 2.17
N SER A 159 4.19 10.96 2.73
CA SER A 159 5.16 11.76 1.99
C SER A 159 5.91 10.89 0.98
N ALA A 160 6.25 9.66 1.36
CA ALA A 160 6.91 8.72 0.46
C ALA A 160 6.02 8.34 -0.73
N ILE A 161 4.74 8.07 -0.49
CA ILE A 161 3.74 7.79 -1.53
C ILE A 161 3.59 9.02 -2.43
N THR A 162 3.43 10.21 -1.85
CA THR A 162 3.28 11.46 -2.61
C THR A 162 4.49 11.70 -3.51
N THR A 163 5.71 11.56 -2.99
CA THR A 163 6.93 11.70 -3.81
C THR A 163 7.01 10.63 -4.89
N ALA A 164 6.67 9.37 -4.57
CA ALA A 164 6.74 8.28 -5.53
C ALA A 164 5.75 8.49 -6.68
N ILE A 165 4.53 8.97 -6.39
CA ILE A 165 3.55 9.37 -7.40
C ILE A 165 4.08 10.53 -8.25
N GLY A 166 4.71 11.53 -7.62
CA GLY A 166 5.39 12.62 -8.33
C GLY A 166 6.50 12.16 -9.28
N LYS A 167 7.03 10.95 -9.10
CA LYS A 167 8.02 10.30 -9.98
C LYS A 167 7.40 9.34 -11.00
N GLY A 168 6.08 9.31 -11.13
CA GLY A 168 5.36 8.48 -12.11
C GLY A 168 5.03 7.06 -11.63
N ILE A 169 5.15 6.77 -10.32
CA ILE A 169 4.74 5.48 -9.75
C ILE A 169 3.25 5.52 -9.39
N HIS A 170 2.47 4.60 -9.92
CA HIS A 170 1.05 4.45 -9.58
C HIS A 170 0.89 3.80 -8.21
N PHE A 171 0.01 4.37 -7.37
CA PHE A 171 -0.26 3.85 -6.03
C PHE A 171 -1.74 3.58 -5.83
N THR A 172 -2.04 2.40 -5.27
CA THR A 172 -3.35 2.03 -4.72
C THR A 172 -3.21 1.79 -3.23
N VAL A 173 -4.07 2.39 -2.42
CA VAL A 173 -4.03 2.30 -0.95
C VAL A 173 -5.36 1.83 -0.39
N ALA A 174 -5.31 1.04 0.68
CA ALA A 174 -6.51 0.59 1.38
C ALA A 174 -7.14 1.74 2.16
N ALA A 175 -8.46 1.90 2.06
CA ALA A 175 -9.18 2.92 2.82
C ALA A 175 -9.09 2.71 4.35
N GLY A 176 -8.95 1.46 4.80
CA GLY A 176 -8.94 1.05 6.21
C GLY A 176 -10.26 0.38 6.63
N ASN A 177 -10.21 -0.37 7.73
CA ASN A 177 -11.28 -1.30 8.16
C ASN A 177 -11.92 -0.90 9.50
N SER A 178 -12.06 0.40 9.77
CA SER A 178 -12.57 0.91 11.06
C SER A 178 -13.91 1.64 10.94
N ASN A 179 -14.53 1.63 9.76
CA ASN A 179 -15.77 2.35 9.45
C ASN A 179 -15.73 3.84 9.83
N VAL A 180 -14.61 4.51 9.53
CA VAL A 180 -14.41 5.95 9.73
C VAL A 180 -14.16 6.68 8.41
N ASP A 181 -14.14 8.01 8.45
CA ASP A 181 -13.70 8.83 7.31
C ASP A 181 -12.21 8.58 7.02
N ALA A 182 -11.91 8.07 5.83
CA ALA A 182 -10.58 7.76 5.35
C ALA A 182 -9.68 9.00 5.24
N ALA A 183 -10.25 10.21 5.20
CA ALA A 183 -9.47 11.44 5.25
C ALA A 183 -8.67 11.58 6.56
N ASN A 184 -9.07 10.85 7.62
CA ASN A 184 -8.41 10.86 8.92
C ASN A 184 -7.40 9.72 9.10
N THR A 185 -7.19 8.87 8.09
CA THR A 185 -6.31 7.70 8.19
C THR A 185 -5.15 7.79 7.21
N SER A 186 -4.01 7.21 7.60
CA SER A 186 -2.83 7.05 6.74
C SER A 186 -2.77 5.61 6.24
N PRO A 187 -2.37 5.36 4.98
CA PRO A 187 -2.09 6.35 3.93
C PRO A 187 -3.31 6.79 3.11
N ALA A 188 -4.52 6.37 3.48
CA ALA A 188 -5.76 6.62 2.72
C ALA A 188 -6.07 8.10 2.44
N ARG A 189 -5.56 9.03 3.25
CA ARG A 189 -5.73 10.48 3.02
C ARG A 189 -4.84 11.07 1.92
N VAL A 190 -3.89 10.30 1.36
CA VAL A 190 -3.00 10.80 0.30
C VAL A 190 -3.79 11.00 -0.98
N ALA A 191 -4.18 12.24 -1.27
CA ALA A 191 -5.09 12.58 -2.37
C ALA A 191 -4.60 12.19 -3.77
N ALA A 192 -3.29 12.02 -3.96
CA ALA A 192 -2.73 11.62 -5.25
C ALA A 192 -2.78 10.10 -5.48
N ALA A 193 -2.97 9.29 -4.43
CA ALA A 193 -3.10 7.84 -4.53
C ALA A 193 -4.54 7.43 -4.85
N ASN A 194 -4.73 6.22 -5.37
CA ASN A 194 -6.07 5.63 -5.53
C ASN A 194 -6.49 4.93 -4.23
N THR A 195 -7.40 5.54 -3.47
CA THR A 195 -7.90 5.01 -2.20
C THR A 195 -9.10 4.11 -2.40
N ILE A 196 -8.96 2.83 -2.01
CA ILE A 196 -9.90 1.77 -2.35
C ILE A 196 -10.68 1.30 -1.14
N GLY A 197 -12.01 1.45 -1.21
CA GLY A 197 -12.96 0.89 -0.26
C GLY A 197 -13.36 -0.55 -0.59
N ALA A 198 -13.94 -1.26 0.38
CA ALA A 198 -14.41 -2.64 0.22
C ALA A 198 -15.95 -2.70 0.10
N VAL A 199 -16.43 -3.50 -0.86
CA VAL A 199 -17.83 -3.91 -0.97
C VAL A 199 -17.99 -5.42 -0.86
N ASP A 200 -19.21 -5.85 -0.57
CA ASP A 200 -19.64 -7.24 -0.69
C ASP A 200 -20.03 -7.62 -2.12
N SER A 201 -20.41 -8.90 -2.31
CA SER A 201 -20.85 -9.45 -3.60
C SER A 201 -22.12 -8.81 -4.17
N SER A 202 -22.87 -8.07 -3.34
CA SER A 202 -24.05 -7.30 -3.73
C SER A 202 -23.74 -5.82 -3.99
N ASN A 203 -22.47 -5.45 -4.12
CA ASN A 203 -21.98 -4.07 -4.25
C ASN A 203 -22.41 -3.15 -3.10
N ARG A 204 -22.70 -3.70 -1.93
CA ARG A 204 -22.95 -2.89 -0.73
C ARG A 204 -21.62 -2.61 -0.05
N LYS A 205 -21.42 -1.39 0.43
CA LYS A 205 -20.29 -1.04 1.29
C LYS A 205 -20.17 -2.07 2.42
N ALA A 206 -18.98 -2.66 2.58
CA ALA A 206 -18.69 -3.53 3.71
C ALA A 206 -18.80 -2.74 5.03
N SER A 207 -19.38 -3.37 6.06
CA SER A 207 -19.61 -2.72 7.37
C SER A 207 -18.33 -2.12 7.94
N PHE A 208 -17.20 -2.81 7.82
CA PHE A 208 -15.89 -2.37 8.30
C PHE A 208 -15.22 -1.30 7.43
N SER A 209 -15.55 -1.18 6.14
CA SER A 209 -14.80 -0.30 5.23
C SER A 209 -14.89 1.15 5.67
N ASN A 210 -13.76 1.85 5.70
CA ASN A 210 -13.73 3.30 5.75
C ASN A 210 -14.40 3.89 4.49
N TYR A 211 -14.77 5.17 4.59
CA TYR A 211 -15.56 5.89 3.58
C TYR A 211 -15.11 7.36 3.49
N GLY A 212 -15.80 8.18 2.71
CA GLY A 212 -15.57 9.62 2.64
C GLY A 212 -15.04 10.10 1.28
N ARG A 213 -14.88 11.41 1.16
CA ARG A 213 -14.56 12.10 -0.10
C ARG A 213 -13.22 11.71 -0.73
N VAL A 214 -12.32 11.11 0.05
CA VAL A 214 -10.99 10.71 -0.41
C VAL A 214 -10.99 9.33 -1.08
N LEU A 215 -12.10 8.57 -1.04
CA LEU A 215 -12.20 7.31 -1.77
C LEU A 215 -12.37 7.58 -3.27
N ASP A 216 -11.54 6.89 -4.06
CA ASP A 216 -11.55 6.97 -5.52
C ASP A 216 -12.46 5.93 -6.15
N ALA A 217 -12.43 4.71 -5.62
CA ALA A 217 -13.24 3.60 -6.09
C ALA A 217 -13.44 2.54 -4.99
N TRP A 218 -14.36 1.61 -5.27
CA TRP A 218 -14.60 0.42 -4.47
C TRP A 218 -14.18 -0.83 -5.24
N ALA A 219 -13.82 -1.89 -4.53
CA ALA A 219 -13.69 -3.21 -5.12
C ALA A 219 -14.18 -4.29 -4.15
N LEU A 220 -14.37 -5.51 -4.65
CA LEU A 220 -14.77 -6.64 -3.82
C LEU A 220 -13.72 -6.86 -2.72
N GLY A 221 -14.14 -6.75 -1.47
CA GLY A 221 -13.27 -6.90 -0.30
C GLY A 221 -13.89 -7.73 0.82
N VAL A 222 -15.08 -8.30 0.61
CA VAL A 222 -15.71 -9.25 1.53
C VAL A 222 -15.63 -10.63 0.93
N ASN A 223 -15.19 -11.61 1.72
CA ASN A 223 -15.11 -13.02 1.38
C ASN A 223 -14.28 -13.28 0.11
N VAL A 224 -13.11 -12.67 0.03
CA VAL A 224 -12.20 -12.82 -1.12
C VAL A 224 -11.33 -14.05 -0.90
N LEU A 225 -11.48 -15.05 -1.77
CA LEU A 225 -10.62 -16.24 -1.81
C LEU A 225 -9.32 -15.89 -2.53
N SER A 226 -8.18 -16.10 -1.86
CA SER A 226 -6.87 -15.94 -2.49
C SER A 226 -5.81 -16.85 -1.83
N ALA A 227 -4.54 -16.70 -2.23
CA ALA A 227 -3.44 -17.59 -1.84
C ALA A 227 -2.97 -17.36 -0.40
N TRP A 228 -2.68 -18.45 0.31
CA TRP A 228 -2.34 -18.41 1.73
C TRP A 228 -1.03 -19.11 2.05
N ILE A 229 -0.46 -18.82 3.22
CA ILE A 229 0.87 -19.30 3.61
C ILE A 229 0.93 -20.74 4.19
N GLY A 230 -0.12 -21.54 4.07
CA GLY A 230 -0.12 -22.90 4.63
C GLY A 230 0.75 -23.90 3.86
N SER A 231 0.88 -23.71 2.55
CA SER A 231 1.64 -24.56 1.63
C SER A 231 1.86 -23.81 0.31
N THR A 232 2.51 -24.44 -0.67
CA THR A 232 2.67 -23.86 -2.02
C THR A 232 1.37 -23.76 -2.81
N THR A 233 0.27 -24.32 -2.32
CA THR A 233 -1.05 -24.33 -2.98
C THR A 233 -2.18 -23.93 -2.03
N ALA A 234 -1.87 -23.48 -0.82
CA ALA A 234 -2.88 -23.16 0.17
C ALA A 234 -3.69 -21.93 -0.26
N THR A 235 -4.97 -21.94 0.08
CA THR A 235 -5.88 -20.81 -0.14
C THR A 235 -6.60 -20.47 1.15
N ASN A 236 -7.03 -19.23 1.27
CA ASN A 236 -7.88 -18.79 2.37
C ASN A 236 -8.87 -17.73 1.87
N THR A 237 -9.99 -17.61 2.56
CA THR A 237 -11.00 -16.60 2.28
C THR A 237 -11.02 -15.60 3.42
N ILE A 238 -10.71 -14.34 3.13
CA ILE A 238 -10.70 -13.27 4.13
C ILE A 238 -11.35 -11.99 3.59
N SER A 239 -11.66 -11.08 4.52
CA SER A 239 -12.28 -9.80 4.23
C SER A 239 -11.41 -8.64 4.68
N GLY A 240 -11.37 -7.58 3.88
CA GLY A 240 -10.69 -6.32 4.18
C GLY A 240 -10.55 -5.40 2.96
N THR A 241 -10.35 -4.11 3.22
CA THR A 241 -9.90 -3.16 2.17
C THR A 241 -8.54 -3.55 1.60
N SER A 242 -7.73 -4.30 2.34
CA SER A 242 -6.51 -4.95 1.85
C SER A 242 -6.75 -6.00 0.75
N MET A 243 -7.94 -6.59 0.65
CA MET A 243 -8.30 -7.52 -0.43
C MET A 243 -8.87 -6.77 -1.64
N ALA A 244 -9.56 -5.65 -1.40
CA ALA A 244 -10.09 -4.78 -2.45
C ALA A 244 -8.98 -4.01 -3.20
N THR A 245 -8.00 -3.48 -2.47
CA THR A 245 -6.87 -2.70 -3.02
C THR A 245 -6.08 -3.40 -4.14
N PRO A 246 -5.62 -4.66 -3.98
CA PRO A 246 -4.83 -5.35 -5.00
C PRO A 246 -5.62 -5.68 -6.26
N PHE A 247 -6.95 -5.81 -6.17
CA PHE A 247 -7.78 -5.93 -7.37
C PHE A 247 -7.58 -4.70 -8.27
N VAL A 248 -7.64 -3.50 -7.69
CA VAL A 248 -7.42 -2.24 -8.43
C VAL A 248 -5.98 -2.09 -8.88
N ALA A 249 -4.99 -2.50 -8.07
CA ALA A 249 -3.59 -2.52 -8.50
C ALA A 249 -3.40 -3.40 -9.76
N GLY A 250 -4.07 -4.55 -9.80
CA GLY A 250 -4.08 -5.41 -10.97
C GLY A 250 -4.81 -4.79 -12.18
N VAL A 251 -5.92 -4.08 -11.96
CA VAL A 251 -6.61 -3.33 -13.03
C VAL A 251 -5.68 -2.28 -13.65
N LEU A 252 -4.97 -1.50 -12.83
CA LEU A 252 -3.99 -0.51 -13.31
C LEU A 252 -2.82 -1.18 -14.04
N ALA A 253 -2.34 -2.33 -13.55
CA ALA A 253 -1.26 -3.07 -14.21
C ALA A 253 -1.66 -3.59 -15.59
N VAL A 254 -2.91 -4.06 -15.75
CA VAL A 254 -3.45 -4.40 -17.07
C VAL A 254 -3.47 -3.18 -17.98
N ALA A 255 -3.98 -2.06 -17.47
CA ALA A 255 -4.04 -0.82 -18.25
C ALA A 255 -2.67 -0.33 -18.71
N ILE A 256 -1.65 -0.39 -17.86
CA ILE A 256 -0.27 -0.02 -18.21
C ILE A 256 0.32 -0.97 -19.25
N GLY A 257 0.08 -2.28 -19.12
CA GLY A 257 0.58 -3.28 -20.06
C GLY A 257 -0.04 -3.13 -21.46
N ASP A 258 -1.34 -2.85 -21.52
CA ASP A 258 -2.09 -2.84 -22.78
C ASP A 258 -2.08 -1.46 -23.47
N TYR A 259 -2.03 -0.36 -22.70
CA TYR A 259 -2.18 1.00 -23.21
C TYR A 259 -0.97 1.92 -22.92
N GLY A 260 0.07 1.38 -22.30
CA GLY A 260 1.28 2.12 -21.95
C GLY A 260 1.18 2.89 -20.63
N ASN A 261 2.35 3.31 -20.12
CA ASN A 261 2.44 3.98 -18.82
C ASN A 261 2.08 5.47 -18.90
N LYS A 262 0.79 5.79 -18.78
CA LYS A 262 0.29 7.17 -18.62
C LYS A 262 0.73 7.77 -17.28
N SER A 263 0.60 9.09 -17.12
CA SER A 263 0.85 9.70 -15.80
C SER A 263 -0.13 9.17 -14.75
N PRO A 264 0.24 9.18 -13.45
CA PRO A 264 -0.67 8.72 -12.39
C PRO A 264 -2.02 9.43 -12.37
N ALA A 265 -2.04 10.74 -12.65
CA ALA A 265 -3.29 11.48 -12.70
C ALA A 265 -4.21 11.01 -13.85
N GLU A 266 -3.64 10.80 -15.04
CA GLU A 266 -4.40 10.32 -16.20
C GLU A 266 -4.91 8.90 -15.99
N LEU A 267 -4.08 7.99 -15.47
CA LEU A 267 -4.49 6.61 -15.26
C LEU A 267 -5.54 6.47 -14.14
N SER A 268 -5.45 7.29 -13.09
CA SER A 268 -6.49 7.37 -12.05
C SER A 268 -7.81 7.93 -12.60
N ALA A 269 -7.75 8.89 -13.53
CA ALA A 269 -8.95 9.40 -14.21
C ALA A 269 -9.59 8.32 -15.09
N ASP A 270 -8.77 7.60 -15.86
CA ASP A 270 -9.26 6.50 -16.70
C ASP A 270 -9.86 5.36 -15.83
N LEU A 271 -9.25 5.03 -14.69
CA LEU A 271 -9.82 4.04 -13.76
C LEU A 271 -11.25 4.41 -13.38
N LYS A 272 -11.48 5.68 -13.03
CA LYS A 272 -12.80 6.20 -12.65
C LYS A 272 -13.77 6.22 -13.82
N SER A 273 -13.30 6.49 -15.04
CA SER A 273 -14.17 6.51 -16.24
C SER A 273 -14.63 5.12 -16.66
N HIS A 274 -13.83 4.07 -16.41
CA HIS A 274 -14.21 2.69 -16.70
C HIS A 274 -15.05 2.05 -15.58
N ALA A 275 -15.04 2.64 -14.38
CA ALA A 275 -15.77 2.14 -13.22
C ALA A 275 -17.30 2.26 -13.37
N ARG A 276 -18.03 1.41 -12.63
CA ARG A 276 -19.50 1.38 -12.63
C ARG A 276 -20.07 2.05 -11.39
N ALA A 277 -20.95 3.03 -11.55
CA ALA A 277 -21.64 3.71 -10.45
C ALA A 277 -22.77 2.86 -9.84
N VAL A 278 -22.43 1.76 -9.17
CA VAL A 278 -23.39 0.75 -8.67
C VAL A 278 -23.29 0.47 -7.17
N VAL A 279 -22.36 1.12 -6.46
CA VAL A 279 -22.16 0.86 -5.04
C VAL A 279 -23.28 1.48 -4.22
N THR A 280 -23.75 0.73 -3.23
CA THR A 280 -24.82 1.13 -2.32
C THR A 280 -24.37 1.10 -0.86
N GLY A 281 -25.08 1.80 0.03
CA GLY A 281 -24.77 1.84 1.46
C GLY A 281 -23.56 2.70 1.84
N ALA A 282 -22.93 3.37 0.89
CA ALA A 282 -21.89 4.37 1.15
C ALA A 282 -22.52 5.68 1.70
N PRO A 283 -21.95 6.30 2.74
CA PRO A 283 -22.40 7.61 3.22
C PRO A 283 -22.31 8.70 2.14
N SER A 284 -23.17 9.71 2.24
CA SER A 284 -23.15 10.87 1.35
C SER A 284 -21.77 11.52 1.27
N GLY A 285 -21.39 11.99 0.09
CA GLY A 285 -20.05 12.53 -0.17
C GLY A 285 -18.97 11.47 -0.42
N THR A 286 -19.32 10.19 -0.40
CA THR A 286 -18.44 9.10 -0.85
C THR A 286 -18.80 8.70 -2.28
N THR A 287 -17.79 8.42 -3.11
CA THR A 287 -18.02 7.87 -4.46
C THR A 287 -18.87 6.60 -4.43
N ASN A 288 -19.57 6.29 -5.52
CA ASN A 288 -20.27 5.02 -5.72
C ASN A 288 -19.68 4.17 -6.87
N LEU A 289 -18.46 4.52 -7.31
CA LEU A 289 -17.76 3.86 -8.42
C LEU A 289 -17.15 2.53 -7.99
N LEU A 290 -17.64 1.43 -8.55
CA LEU A 290 -17.07 0.10 -8.45
C LEU A 290 -16.02 -0.09 -9.55
N ALA A 291 -14.78 -0.33 -9.17
CA ALA A 291 -13.70 -0.65 -10.10
C ALA A 291 -14.04 -1.93 -10.89
N THR A 292 -13.80 -1.88 -12.19
CA THR A 292 -13.98 -3.02 -13.09
C THR A 292 -12.68 -3.32 -13.80
N LYS A 293 -12.64 -4.47 -14.48
CA LYS A 293 -11.57 -4.74 -15.44
C LYS A 293 -11.57 -3.66 -16.52
N TRP A 294 -10.36 -3.35 -17.00
CA TRP A 294 -10.14 -2.45 -18.12
C TRP A 294 -10.67 -3.06 -19.42
#